data_AF-A0A2T0SX27-F1
#
_entry.id   AF-A0A2T0SX27-F1
#
_cell.length_a   1.000
_cell.length_b   1.000
_cell.length_c   1.000
_cell.angle_alpha   90.00
_cell.angle_beta   90.00
_cell.angle_gamma   90.00
#
_symmetry.space_group_name_H-M   'P 1'
#
loop_
_entity.id
_entity.type
_entity.pdbx_description
1 polymer ?
#
loop_
_entity_poly.entity_id
_entity_poly.type
_entity_poly.pdbx_seq_one_letter_code
_entity_poly.pdbx_strand_id
1 'polypeptide(L)'
;MDEADWGRRLALLWDSLDERAEDDFLAETAKLEQRPDDLDDAVRAFLALALTGVGREREGVAMALTALAPHLTRYNRSLAAYAGALG
;
A
#
# COMPACT_ATOMS: atom_id res chain seq x y z
N MET A 1 2.90 16.06 8.51
CA MET A 1 3.57 14.84 8.99
C MET A 1 4.90 14.71 8.28
N ASP A 2 6.00 15.02 8.96
CA ASP A 2 7.34 14.78 8.44
C ASP A 2 7.66 13.27 8.36
N GLU A 3 8.79 12.90 7.74
CA GLU A 3 9.18 11.51 7.52
C GLU A 3 9.36 10.71 8.82
N ALA A 4 9.80 11.37 9.89
CA ALA A 4 9.94 10.75 11.21
C ALA A 4 8.59 10.46 11.87
N ASP A 5 7.63 11.40 11.77
CA ASP A 5 6.25 11.22 12.21
C ASP A 5 5.52 10.15 11.38
N TRP A 6 5.77 10.10 10.07
CA TRP A 6 5.24 9.06 9.18
C TRP A 6 5.75 7.66 9.56
N GLY A 7 7.07 7.50 9.69
CA GLY A 7 7.67 6.21 10.06
C GLY A 7 7.22 5.72 11.44
N ARG A 8 7.03 6.64 12.39
CA ARG A 8 6.52 6.31 13.73
C ARG A 8 5.06 5.84 13.68
N ARG A 9 4.21 6.51 12.91
CA ARG A 9 2.80 6.11 12.74
C ARG A 9 2.67 4.76 12.04
N LEU A 10 3.48 4.52 11.01
CA LEU A 10 3.51 3.24 10.31
C LEU A 10 3.90 2.09 11.25
N ALA A 11 4.91 2.28 12.10
CA ALA A 11 5.33 1.28 13.08
C ALA A 11 4.24 0.99 14.13
N LEU A 12 3.57 2.03 14.65
CA LEU A 12 2.47 1.87 15.59
C LEU A 12 1.26 1.18 14.95
N LEU A 13 0.99 1.48 13.68
CA LEU A 13 -0.08 0.84 12.93
C LEU A 13 0.20 -0.65 12.79
N TRP A 14 1.43 -1.01 12.39
CA TRP A 14 1.86 -2.40 12.22
C TRP A 14 1.84 -3.22 13.51
N ASP A 15 2.26 -2.64 14.63
CA ASP A 15 2.23 -3.29 15.95
C ASP A 15 0.80 -3.63 16.39
N SER A 16 -0.19 -2.91 15.86
CA SER A 16 -1.61 -3.12 16.15
C SER A 16 -2.37 -3.95 15.10
N LEU A 17 -1.66 -4.55 14.12
CA LEU A 17 -2.28 -5.29 13.02
C LEU A 17 -3.20 -6.42 13.50
N ASP A 18 -2.75 -7.21 14.47
CA ASP A 18 -3.47 -8.39 14.97
C ASP A 18 -4.65 -8.03 15.91
N GLU A 19 -4.72 -6.76 16.36
CA GLU A 19 -5.68 -6.30 17.37
C GLU A 19 -6.83 -5.47 16.78
N ARG A 20 -6.75 -5.08 15.50
CA ARG A 20 -7.74 -4.20 14.85
C ARG A 20 -8.66 -4.95 13.90
N ALA A 21 -9.86 -4.40 13.72
CA ALA A 21 -10.72 -4.77 12.61
C ALA A 21 -10.08 -4.30 11.29
N GLU A 22 -10.18 -5.14 10.27
CA GLU A 22 -9.58 -4.93 8.94
C GLU A 22 -9.91 -3.57 8.33
N ASP A 23 -11.19 -3.16 8.39
CA ASP A 23 -11.66 -1.89 7.82
C ASP A 23 -11.02 -0.67 8.50
N ASP A 24 -10.78 -0.74 9.82
CA ASP A 24 -10.14 0.33 10.57
C ASP A 24 -8.65 0.45 10.22
N PHE A 25 -7.97 -0.68 10.03
CA PHE A 25 -6.56 -0.70 9.64
C PHE A 25 -6.35 -0.12 8.23
N LEU A 26 -7.22 -0.48 7.28
CA LEU A 26 -7.20 0.08 5.92
C LEU A 26 -7.51 1.59 5.93
N ALA A 27 -8.50 2.03 6.72
CA ALA A 27 -8.85 3.44 6.82
C ALA A 27 -7.72 4.29 7.44
N GLU A 28 -6.98 3.77 8.42
CA GLU A 28 -5.81 4.46 8.99
C GLU A 28 -4.62 4.46 8.03
N THR A 29 -4.41 3.38 7.26
CA THR A 29 -3.37 3.34 6.20
C THR A 29 -3.66 4.37 5.11
N ALA A 30 -4.91 4.51 4.68
CA ALA A 30 -5.31 5.51 3.67
C ALA A 30 -5.11 6.96 4.16
N LYS A 31 -5.23 7.22 5.48
CA LYS A 31 -4.90 8.54 6.05
C LYS A 31 -3.41 8.89 5.93
N LEU A 32 -2.53 7.89 5.80
CA LEU A 32 -1.11 8.08 5.56
C LEU A 32 -0.79 8.45 4.09
N GLU A 33 -1.74 8.28 3.16
CA GLU A 33 -1.58 8.65 1.73
C GLU A 33 -1.54 10.18 1.50
N GLN A 34 -1.81 11.02 2.52
CA GLN A 34 -1.96 12.48 2.32
C GLN A 34 -0.67 13.31 2.42
N ARG A 35 0.53 12.80 2.06
CA ARG A 35 1.78 13.61 1.95
C ARG A 35 2.97 12.87 1.29
N PRO A 36 4.05 13.61 0.97
CA PRO A 36 4.45 14.14 -0.36
C PRO A 36 4.73 13.04 -1.42
N ASP A 37 4.79 13.42 -2.70
CA ASP A 37 4.93 12.56 -3.89
C ASP A 37 6.05 11.49 -3.82
N ASP A 38 7.05 11.64 -2.94
CA ASP A 38 8.17 10.70 -2.77
C ASP A 38 7.85 9.48 -1.88
N LEU A 39 6.75 9.51 -1.12
CA LEU A 39 6.34 8.40 -0.24
C LEU A 39 5.13 7.60 -0.75
N ASP A 40 4.49 8.03 -1.83
CA ASP A 40 3.29 7.37 -2.38
C ASP A 40 3.50 5.89 -2.65
N ASP A 41 4.66 5.52 -3.22
CA ASP A 41 4.95 4.12 -3.53
C ASP A 41 5.27 3.30 -2.28
N ALA A 42 5.88 3.92 -1.27
CA ALA A 42 6.11 3.28 0.02
C ALA A 42 4.77 2.98 0.70
N VAL A 43 3.85 3.95 0.73
CA VAL A 43 2.50 3.75 1.30
C VAL A 43 1.76 2.64 0.55
N ARG A 44 1.76 2.64 -0.79
CA ARG A 44 1.14 1.59 -1.60
C ARG A 44 1.76 0.22 -1.35
N ALA A 45 3.07 0.14 -1.13
CA ALA A 45 3.75 -1.11 -0.78
C ALA A 45 3.30 -1.64 0.59
N PHE A 46 3.20 -0.77 1.61
CA PHE A 46 2.70 -1.17 2.92
C PHE A 46 1.21 -1.53 2.90
N LEU A 47 0.38 -0.83 2.13
CA LEU A 47 -1.02 -1.19 1.92
C LEU A 47 -1.17 -2.54 1.18
N ALA A 48 -0.29 -2.82 0.22
CA ALA A 48 -0.25 -4.14 -0.42
C ALA A 48 0.06 -5.25 0.60
N LEU A 49 1.03 -5.04 1.49
CA LEU A 49 1.38 -5.98 2.56
C LEU A 49 0.23 -6.15 3.57
N ALA A 50 -0.41 -5.05 3.97
CA ALA A 50 -1.61 -5.03 4.79
C ALA A 50 -2.70 -5.95 4.22
N LEU A 51 -3.05 -5.77 2.95
CA LEU A 51 -4.04 -6.58 2.25
C LEU A 51 -3.66 -8.07 2.23
N THR A 52 -2.38 -8.41 2.09
CA THR A 52 -1.95 -9.81 2.18
C THR A 52 -2.09 -10.38 3.60
N GLY A 53 -1.88 -9.58 4.65
CA GLY A 53 -2.01 -10.02 6.04
C GLY A 53 -3.45 -10.38 6.43
N VAL A 54 -4.44 -9.80 5.74
CA VAL A 54 -5.88 -10.02 6.01
C VAL A 54 -6.54 -10.97 5.00
N GLY A 55 -5.76 -11.68 4.17
CA GLY A 55 -6.30 -12.65 3.20
C GLY A 55 -6.90 -12.04 1.93
N ARG A 56 -6.52 -10.79 1.59
CA ARG A 56 -6.90 -10.08 0.35
C ARG A 56 -5.71 -9.97 -0.60
N GLU A 57 -5.03 -11.09 -0.83
CA GLU A 57 -3.77 -11.13 -1.56
C GLU A 57 -3.92 -10.64 -3.01
N ARG A 58 -5.07 -10.92 -3.66
CA ARG A 58 -5.32 -10.42 -5.03
C ARG A 58 -5.31 -8.90 -5.11
N GLU A 59 -5.95 -8.23 -4.15
CA GLU A 59 -6.00 -6.77 -4.10
C GLU A 59 -4.64 -6.18 -3.71
N GLY A 60 -3.93 -6.84 -2.78
CA GLY A 60 -2.56 -6.47 -2.44
C GLY A 60 -1.61 -6.55 -3.64
N VAL A 61 -1.70 -7.60 -4.44
CA VAL A 61 -0.91 -7.73 -5.67
C VAL A 61 -1.32 -6.68 -6.70
N ALA A 62 -2.62 -6.41 -6.88
CA ALA A 62 -3.09 -5.35 -7.79
C ALA A 62 -2.49 -3.98 -7.41
N MET A 63 -2.50 -3.64 -6.12
CA MET A 63 -1.91 -2.42 -5.57
C MET A 63 -0.41 -2.33 -5.85
N ALA A 64 0.34 -3.39 -5.55
CA ALA A 64 1.79 -3.42 -5.75
C ALA A 64 2.17 -3.30 -7.24
N LEU A 65 1.46 -3.98 -8.14
CA LEU A 65 1.69 -3.87 -9.58
C LEU A 65 1.34 -2.48 -10.12
N THR A 66 0.29 -1.84 -9.58
CA THR A 66 -0.09 -0.46 -9.94
C THR A 66 1.01 0.51 -9.54
N ALA A 67 1.54 0.39 -8.32
CA ALA A 67 2.65 1.23 -7.83
C ALA A 67 3.94 1.01 -8.63
N LEU A 68 4.24 -0.23 -9.01
CA LEU A 68 5.48 -0.56 -9.72
C LEU A 68 5.46 -0.12 -11.18
N ALA A 69 4.30 -0.12 -11.85
CA ALA A 69 4.21 0.09 -13.30
C ALA A 69 4.88 1.38 -13.81
N PRO A 70 4.71 2.57 -13.18
CA PRO A 70 5.35 3.82 -13.63
C PRO A 70 6.88 3.79 -13.58
N HIS A 71 7.48 2.95 -12.73
CA HIS A 71 8.94 2.87 -12.54
C HIS A 71 9.65 1.99 -13.57
N LEU A 72 8.90 1.22 -14.36
CA LEU A 72 9.48 0.29 -15.33
C LEU A 72 9.63 0.92 -16.71
N THR A 73 10.86 0.86 -17.24
CA THR A 73 11.16 1.27 -18.62
C THR A 73 10.60 0.31 -19.68
N ARG A 74 10.29 -0.93 -19.29
CA ARG A 74 9.68 -1.97 -20.14
C ARG A 74 8.54 -2.65 -19.40
N TYR A 75 7.53 -3.09 -20.14
CA TYR A 75 6.37 -3.80 -19.61
C TYR A 75 5.48 -2.99 -18.64
N ASN A 76 5.66 -1.67 -18.51
CA ASN A 76 4.80 -0.82 -17.68
C ASN A 76 3.31 -0.97 -18.03
N ARG A 77 2.95 -0.94 -19.32
CA ARG A 77 1.59 -1.12 -19.81
C ARG A 77 1.04 -2.52 -19.49
N SER A 78 1.88 -3.54 -19.58
CA SER A 78 1.50 -4.91 -19.25
C SER A 78 1.25 -5.05 -17.75
N LEU A 79 2.12 -4.51 -16.89
CA LEU A 79 1.90 -4.51 -15.44
C LEU A 79 0.65 -3.74 -15.05
N ALA A 80 0.42 -2.55 -15.62
CA ALA A 80 -0.81 -1.78 -15.37
C ALA A 80 -2.06 -2.56 -15.82
N ALA A 81 -2.00 -3.28 -16.94
CA ALA A 81 -3.11 -4.13 -17.39
C ALA A 81 -3.34 -5.33 -16.47
N TYR A 82 -2.28 -5.98 -15.98
CA TYR A 82 -2.42 -7.06 -15.00
C TYR A 82 -2.93 -6.58 -13.66
N ALA A 83 -2.52 -5.39 -13.21
CA ALA A 83 -3.05 -4.77 -12.01
C ALA A 83 -4.58 -4.60 -12.09
N GLY A 84 -5.08 -4.00 -13.18
CA GLY A 84 -6.53 -3.85 -13.39
C GLY A 84 -7.28 -5.16 -13.66
N ALA A 85 -6.59 -6.26 -14.00
CA ALA A 85 -7.20 -7.58 -14.11
C ALA A 85 -7.33 -8.29 -12.74
N LEU A 86 -6.61 -7.80 -11.72
CA LEU A 86 -6.61 -8.37 -10.38
C LEU A 86 -7.66 -7.72 -9.46
N GLY A 87 -7.97 -6.43 -9.66
CA GLY A 87 -9.00 -5.67 -8.94
C GLY A 87 -9.31 -4.33 -9.61
#